data_AF-A0A2U1JF16-F1
#
_entry.id   AF-A0A2U1JF16-F1
#
_cell.length_a   1.000
_cell.length_b   1.000
_cell.length_c   1.000
_cell.angle_alpha   90.00
_cell.angle_beta   90.00
_cell.angle_gamma   90.00
#
_symmetry.space_group_name_H-M   'P 1'
#
loop_
_entity.id
_entity.type
_entity.pdbx_description
1 polymer ?
#
loop_
_entity_poly.entity_id
_entity_poly.type
_entity_poly.pdbx_seq_one_letter_code
_entity_poly.pdbx_strand_id
1 'polypeptide(L)'
;MDNKVSIVIKLVRSNKKIVLGAHPSSGINSTGVLERVRKFVPFRNWLEKLDDELVEQKGSDGLSLSEVLVQSVDEFASNKIGFVKFITNAKWLQTNINVPGIVFMRGGSVSILFIIRKTGSETGLTSHQDDAYVVLTSQPRIPVPDFHMLELPAGMLDGSGNFCGKAAEEIHEELGLKIDPSKLIDLTELAIGKHDSQPNQIFGKKLGFYPSSGGSDEFVRLLAYEETMDHKDILSLENKLGGLIEHGEKIVLRLVKIKDLWKSTVDMKATSSLYLWDIYQSKKKKLNYNCVK
;
A
#
# COMPACT_ATOMS: atom_id res chain seq x y z
N MET A 1 10.13 -24.11 33.88
CA MET A 1 10.96 -23.18 33.09
C MET A 1 10.39 -23.21 31.68
N ASP A 2 9.48 -22.30 31.36
CA ASP A 2 8.90 -22.25 30.02
C ASP A 2 10.00 -21.87 29.04
N ASN A 3 10.37 -22.81 28.16
CA ASN A 3 11.29 -22.54 27.07
C ASN A 3 10.63 -21.53 26.13
N LYS A 4 10.85 -20.24 26.39
CA LYS A 4 10.43 -19.16 25.49
C LYS A 4 11.10 -19.37 24.13
N VAL A 5 10.31 -19.78 23.16
CA VAL A 5 10.74 -19.94 21.77
C VAL A 5 11.10 -18.57 21.23
N SER A 6 12.37 -18.39 20.90
CA SER A 6 12.89 -17.10 20.42
C SER A 6 14.16 -17.27 19.59
N ILE A 7 14.45 -16.27 18.77
CA ILE A 7 15.71 -16.09 18.04
C ILE A 7 16.21 -14.65 18.25
N VAL A 8 17.53 -14.46 18.18
CA VAL A 8 18.15 -13.13 18.30
C VAL A 8 18.49 -12.61 16.90
N ILE A 9 18.02 -11.41 16.59
CA ILE A 9 18.32 -10.69 15.37
C ILE A 9 19.32 -9.58 15.71
N LYS A 10 20.47 -9.59 15.04
CA LYS A 10 21.41 -8.46 15.09
C LYS A 10 21.07 -7.50 13.95
N LEU A 11 20.73 -6.27 14.31
CA LEU A 11 20.52 -5.18 13.37
C LEU A 11 21.83 -4.74 12.73
N VAL A 12 21.78 -4.38 11.45
CA VAL A 12 22.97 -4.19 10.60
C VAL A 12 23.64 -2.84 10.86
N ARG A 13 22.86 -1.76 10.87
CA ARG A 13 23.37 -0.38 11.01
C ARG A 13 23.61 0.00 12.46
N SER A 14 22.63 -0.22 13.34
CA SER A 14 22.74 0.15 14.76
C SER A 14 23.58 -0.83 15.59
N ASN A 15 23.90 -2.02 15.06
CA ASN A 15 24.50 -3.15 15.77
C ASN A 15 23.71 -3.64 17.00
N LYS A 16 22.48 -3.16 17.23
CA LYS A 16 21.62 -3.58 18.33
C LYS A 16 21.14 -5.02 18.13
N LYS A 17 20.80 -5.67 19.24
CA LYS A 17 20.19 -7.02 19.24
C LYS A 17 18.74 -6.90 19.67
N ILE A 18 17.85 -7.52 18.90
CA ILE A 18 16.42 -7.64 19.20
C ILE A 18 16.07 -9.12 19.31
N VAL A 19 15.21 -9.46 20.25
CA VAL A 19 14.63 -10.81 20.36
C VAL A 19 13.38 -10.89 19.49
N LEU A 20 13.35 -11.79 18.53
CA LEU A 20 12.11 -12.22 17.87
C LEU A 20 11.62 -13.47 18.60
N GLY A 21 10.51 -13.36 19.32
CA GLY A 21 9.95 -14.43 20.15
C GLY A 21 8.52 -14.79 19.78
N ALA A 22 8.09 -15.95 20.24
CA ALA A 22 6.67 -16.30 20.29
C ALA A 22 6.00 -15.57 21.47
N HIS A 23 4.86 -14.93 21.24
CA HIS A 23 4.02 -14.44 22.32
C HIS A 23 3.51 -15.63 23.15
N PRO A 24 3.41 -15.53 24.50
CA PRO A 24 2.98 -16.66 25.34
C PRO A 24 1.63 -17.28 24.95
N SER A 25 0.74 -16.51 24.33
CA SER A 25 -0.57 -16.96 23.86
C SER A 25 -0.63 -17.43 22.40
N SER A 26 0.50 -17.43 21.67
CA SER A 26 0.51 -17.62 20.21
C SER A 26 0.40 -19.07 19.73
N GLY A 27 0.56 -20.05 20.63
CA GLY A 27 0.69 -21.47 20.25
C GLY A 27 1.96 -21.81 19.45
N ILE A 28 2.80 -20.82 19.12
CA ILE A 28 4.05 -21.01 18.38
C ILE A 28 5.08 -21.67 19.30
N ASN A 29 5.45 -22.91 18.97
CA ASN A 29 6.29 -23.77 19.80
C ASN A 29 7.64 -24.14 19.15
N SER A 30 7.96 -23.57 17.97
CA SER A 30 9.22 -23.83 17.27
C SER A 30 9.86 -22.57 16.70
N THR A 31 11.20 -22.54 16.71
CA THR A 31 11.97 -21.44 16.11
C THR A 31 11.83 -21.43 14.58
N GLY A 32 11.44 -22.54 13.96
CA GLY A 32 11.20 -22.63 12.51
C GLY A 32 10.16 -21.62 12.02
N VAL A 33 9.07 -21.39 12.78
CA VAL A 33 8.08 -20.37 12.45
C VAL A 33 8.70 -18.96 12.50
N LEU A 34 9.49 -18.69 13.53
CA LEU A 34 10.16 -17.39 13.71
C LEU A 34 11.20 -17.12 12.62
N GLU A 35 11.93 -18.13 12.16
CA GLU A 35 12.85 -18.01 11.03
C GLU A 35 12.13 -17.72 9.71
N ARG A 36 10.92 -18.24 9.50
CA ARG A 36 10.10 -17.86 8.35
C ARG A 36 9.61 -16.41 8.47
N VAL A 37 9.14 -15.99 9.66
CA VAL A 37 8.76 -14.57 9.91
C VAL A 37 9.96 -13.66 9.66
N ARG A 38 11.16 -14.02 10.11
CA ARG A 38 12.40 -13.28 9.85
C ARG A 38 12.69 -13.11 8.34
N LYS A 39 12.35 -14.11 7.53
CA LYS A 39 12.52 -14.09 6.06
C LYS A 39 11.35 -13.43 5.32
N PHE A 40 10.23 -13.20 5.99
CA PHE A 40 9.07 -12.55 5.40
C PHE A 40 9.42 -11.13 4.97
N VAL A 41 9.19 -10.79 3.70
CA VAL A 41 9.67 -9.53 3.10
C VAL A 41 9.17 -8.30 3.85
N PRO A 42 7.87 -8.16 4.20
CA PRO A 42 7.39 -7.04 5.01
C PRO A 42 8.14 -6.90 6.34
N PHE A 43 8.40 -8.01 7.03
CA PHE A 43 9.11 -7.99 8.31
C PHE A 43 10.56 -7.55 8.17
N ARG A 44 11.25 -8.02 7.14
CA ARG A 44 12.62 -7.59 6.82
C ARG A 44 12.68 -6.10 6.51
N ASN A 45 11.78 -5.60 5.66
CA ASN A 45 11.74 -4.17 5.31
C ASN A 45 11.43 -3.31 6.53
N TRP A 46 10.50 -3.76 7.39
CA TRP A 46 10.19 -3.10 8.66
C TRP A 46 11.39 -3.06 9.60
N LEU A 47 12.16 -4.15 9.73
CA LEU A 47 13.38 -4.19 10.52
C LEU A 47 14.47 -3.26 9.98
N GLU A 48 14.66 -3.21 8.66
CA GLU A 48 15.63 -2.30 8.02
C GLU A 48 15.28 -0.84 8.30
N LYS A 49 14.00 -0.46 8.16
CA LYS A 49 13.57 0.91 8.47
C LYS A 49 13.66 1.23 9.96
N LEU A 50 13.32 0.29 10.84
CA LEU A 50 13.51 0.44 12.28
C LEU A 50 14.99 0.68 12.61
N ASP A 51 15.90 -0.06 11.98
CA ASP A 51 17.34 0.09 12.19
C ASP A 51 17.85 1.46 11.77
N ASP A 52 17.36 1.98 10.64
CA ASP A 52 17.63 3.35 10.19
C ASP A 52 17.18 4.38 11.25
N GLU A 53 15.93 4.30 11.72
CA GLU A 53 15.40 5.21 12.75
C GLU A 53 16.17 5.12 14.08
N LEU A 54 16.59 3.92 14.47
CA LEU A 54 17.35 3.70 15.70
C LEU A 54 18.75 4.32 15.66
N VAL A 55 19.31 4.55 14.47
CA VAL A 55 20.58 5.26 14.24
C VAL A 55 20.35 6.77 14.14
N GLU A 56 19.28 7.19 13.47
CA GLU A 56 19.01 8.60 13.15
C GLU A 56 18.41 9.40 14.31
N GLN A 57 17.76 8.74 15.26
CA GLN A 57 17.24 9.38 16.48
C GLN A 57 18.34 10.16 17.23
N LYS A 58 18.02 11.40 17.64
CA LYS A 58 18.90 12.29 18.39
C LYS A 58 18.26 12.69 19.72
N GLY A 59 19.08 12.91 20.74
CA GLY A 59 18.61 13.40 22.05
C GLY A 59 18.00 12.31 22.95
N SER A 60 17.37 12.74 24.05
CA SER A 60 16.77 11.87 25.07
C SER A 60 15.43 11.26 24.67
N ASP A 61 14.78 11.81 23.64
CA ASP A 61 13.42 11.45 23.21
C ASP A 61 13.42 10.26 22.24
N GLY A 62 14.49 9.49 22.22
CA GLY A 62 14.60 8.28 21.39
C GLY A 62 13.82 7.10 21.94
N LEU A 63 13.73 6.05 21.12
CA LEU A 63 13.14 4.75 21.46
C LEU A 63 14.21 3.66 21.54
N SER A 64 14.01 2.77 22.50
CA SER A 64 14.60 1.43 22.51
C SER A 64 13.55 0.42 22.08
N LEU A 65 13.97 -0.60 21.33
CA LEU A 65 13.15 -1.77 21.03
C LEU A 65 13.99 -3.00 21.35
N SER A 66 13.51 -3.83 22.27
CA SER A 66 14.24 -5.03 22.72
C SER A 66 13.63 -6.32 22.19
N GLU A 67 12.31 -6.35 21.97
CA GLU A 67 11.58 -7.57 21.62
C GLU A 67 10.49 -7.33 20.57
N VAL A 68 10.27 -8.34 19.75
CA VAL A 68 9.12 -8.54 18.88
C VAL A 68 8.50 -9.88 19.26
N LEU A 69 7.24 -9.89 19.69
CA LEU A 69 6.52 -11.07 20.13
C LEU A 69 5.40 -11.41 19.15
N VAL A 70 5.61 -12.45 18.34
CA VAL A 70 4.67 -12.92 17.33
C VAL A 70 3.46 -13.56 18.00
N GLN A 71 2.27 -13.04 17.72
CA GLN A 71 0.99 -13.50 18.24
C GLN A 71 0.30 -14.50 17.31
N SER A 72 0.39 -14.30 15.99
CA SER A 72 -0.14 -15.22 14.99
C SER A 72 0.61 -15.08 13.66
N VAL A 73 0.57 -16.14 12.87
CA VAL A 73 1.05 -16.19 11.49
C VAL A 73 -0.04 -16.85 10.66
N ASP A 74 -0.52 -16.15 9.65
CA ASP A 74 -1.54 -16.63 8.73
C ASP A 74 -0.88 -17.02 7.41
N GLU A 75 -1.15 -18.23 6.94
CA GLU A 75 -0.56 -18.81 5.74
C GLU A 75 -1.61 -19.04 4.67
N PHE A 76 -1.23 -18.76 3.42
CA PHE A 76 -2.01 -19.15 2.26
C PHE A 76 -1.72 -20.61 1.89
N ALA A 77 -2.54 -21.19 0.98
CA ALA A 77 -2.52 -22.61 0.62
C ALA A 77 -1.13 -23.17 0.19
N SER A 78 -0.18 -22.30 -0.18
CA SER A 78 1.20 -22.65 -0.55
C SER A 78 2.20 -22.66 0.62
N ASN A 79 1.75 -22.61 1.87
CA ASN A 79 2.57 -22.35 3.07
C ASN A 79 3.34 -21.02 3.00
N LYS A 80 2.88 -20.11 2.15
CA LYS A 80 3.40 -18.74 2.05
C LYS A 80 2.75 -17.92 3.17
N ILE A 81 3.58 -17.28 3.99
CA ILE A 81 3.11 -16.31 4.98
C ILE A 81 2.39 -15.18 4.25
N GLY A 82 1.12 -14.97 4.59
CA GLY A 82 0.31 -13.85 4.14
C GLY A 82 0.34 -12.71 5.15
N PHE A 83 0.11 -13.02 6.43
CA PHE A 83 0.03 -12.03 7.50
C PHE A 83 0.77 -12.46 8.75
N VAL A 84 1.26 -11.48 9.50
CA VAL A 84 1.88 -11.70 10.81
C VAL A 84 1.30 -10.68 11.79
N LYS A 85 0.80 -11.15 12.94
CA LYS A 85 0.43 -10.25 14.04
C LYS A 85 1.50 -10.32 15.11
N PHE A 86 1.98 -9.18 15.59
CA PHE A 86 2.93 -9.14 16.71
C PHE A 86 2.74 -7.90 17.58
N ILE A 87 3.35 -7.95 18.77
CA ILE A 87 3.54 -6.78 19.63
C ILE A 87 5.02 -6.55 19.84
N THR A 88 5.43 -5.29 19.96
CA THR A 88 6.81 -4.91 20.27
C THR A 88 6.96 -4.49 21.73
N ASN A 89 8.14 -4.73 22.27
CA ASN A 89 8.59 -4.15 23.53
C ASN A 89 9.45 -2.93 23.20
N ALA A 90 8.78 -1.79 22.97
CA ALA A 90 9.40 -0.52 22.65
C ALA A 90 9.17 0.49 23.78
N LYS A 91 10.21 1.23 24.16
CA LYS A 91 10.17 2.16 25.28
C LYS A 91 10.89 3.45 24.97
N TRP A 92 10.35 4.57 25.46
CA TRP A 92 11.03 5.85 25.51
C TRP A 92 12.31 5.74 26.34
N LEU A 93 13.44 6.19 25.79
CA LEU A 93 14.74 6.11 26.46
C LEU A 93 14.76 6.94 27.76
N GLN A 94 14.13 8.11 27.75
CA GLN A 94 14.11 9.00 28.91
C GLN A 94 13.24 8.48 30.06
N THR A 95 12.05 7.95 29.75
CA THR A 95 11.04 7.63 30.77
C THR A 95 10.90 6.15 31.05
N ASN A 96 11.44 5.28 30.18
CA ASN A 96 11.27 3.83 30.20
C ASN A 96 9.79 3.38 30.13
N ILE A 97 8.90 4.27 29.65
CA ILE A 97 7.48 4.00 29.44
C ILE A 97 7.30 3.31 28.08
N ASN A 98 6.42 2.30 28.05
CA ASN A 98 6.09 1.57 26.83
C ASN A 98 5.37 2.45 25.80
N VAL A 99 5.73 2.27 24.54
CA VAL A 99 5.00 2.81 23.39
C VAL A 99 4.04 1.73 22.87
N PRO A 100 2.84 2.08 22.39
CA PRO A 100 1.98 1.13 21.68
C PRO A 100 2.74 0.45 20.53
N GLY A 101 2.78 -0.88 20.58
CA GLY A 101 3.64 -1.68 19.71
C GLY A 101 2.91 -2.76 18.93
N ILE A 102 1.58 -2.71 18.86
CA ILE A 102 0.79 -3.70 18.13
C ILE A 102 0.93 -3.49 16.62
N VAL A 103 1.16 -4.58 15.88
CA VAL A 103 1.30 -4.56 14.43
C VAL A 103 0.55 -5.73 13.82
N PHE A 104 -0.37 -5.42 12.93
CA PHE A 104 -0.89 -6.33 11.92
C PHE A 104 -0.09 -6.13 10.64
N MET A 105 0.83 -7.04 10.38
CA MET A 105 1.77 -6.95 9.27
C MET A 105 1.20 -7.67 8.05
N ARG A 106 0.96 -6.90 7.00
CA ARG A 106 0.45 -7.36 5.70
C ARG A 106 1.33 -6.94 4.52
N GLY A 107 2.24 -5.98 4.72
CA GLY A 107 3.09 -5.46 3.65
C GLY A 107 2.39 -4.42 2.78
N GLY A 108 3.12 -3.97 1.75
CA GLY A 108 2.65 -2.91 0.87
C GLY A 108 1.69 -3.38 -0.21
N SER A 109 0.96 -2.43 -0.77
CA SER A 109 0.02 -2.61 -1.88
C SER A 109 0.18 -1.53 -2.94
N VAL A 110 -0.43 -1.74 -4.10
CA VAL A 110 -0.65 -0.73 -5.14
C VAL A 110 -2.13 -0.40 -5.23
N SER A 111 -2.45 0.83 -5.64
CA SER A 111 -3.81 1.22 -5.99
C SER A 111 -3.80 2.06 -7.25
N ILE A 112 -4.80 1.87 -8.10
CA ILE A 112 -4.84 2.44 -9.44
C ILE A 112 -6.05 3.35 -9.58
N LEU A 113 -5.82 4.64 -9.80
CA LEU A 113 -6.81 5.56 -10.34
C LEU A 113 -6.91 5.33 -11.86
N PHE A 114 -7.81 4.44 -12.27
CA PHE A 114 -8.02 4.09 -13.67
C PHE A 114 -9.06 5.02 -14.31
N ILE A 115 -8.59 5.95 -15.12
CA ILE A 115 -9.39 7.00 -15.77
C ILE A 115 -9.67 6.59 -17.21
N ILE A 116 -10.93 6.64 -17.62
CA ILE A 116 -11.34 6.40 -18.99
C ILE A 116 -11.97 7.67 -19.56
N ARG A 117 -11.35 8.16 -20.62
CA ARG A 117 -11.78 9.34 -21.36
C ARG A 117 -12.46 8.90 -22.65
N LYS A 118 -13.55 9.59 -23.00
CA LYS A 118 -14.20 9.39 -24.29
C LYS A 118 -13.30 9.92 -25.41
N THR A 119 -13.20 9.19 -26.52
CA THR A 119 -12.51 9.66 -27.73
C THR A 119 -12.94 11.08 -28.12
N GLY A 120 -11.97 11.97 -28.27
CA GLY A 120 -12.19 13.38 -28.65
C GLY A 120 -12.54 14.33 -27.50
N SER A 121 -12.59 13.86 -26.24
CA SER A 121 -12.76 14.75 -25.08
C SER A 121 -11.49 15.54 -24.76
N GLU A 122 -11.67 16.72 -24.15
CA GLU A 122 -10.58 17.55 -23.65
C GLU A 122 -9.74 16.80 -22.60
N THR A 123 -8.44 17.10 -22.55
CA THR A 123 -7.45 16.50 -21.65
C THR A 123 -6.80 17.58 -20.79
N GLY A 124 -6.10 17.19 -19.72
CA GLY A 124 -5.37 18.14 -18.86
C GLY A 124 -6.28 18.96 -17.93
N LEU A 125 -7.53 18.52 -17.75
CA LEU A 125 -8.48 19.10 -16.82
C LEU A 125 -8.22 18.59 -15.39
N THR A 126 -8.55 19.41 -14.40
CA THR A 126 -8.65 18.96 -13.00
C THR A 126 -9.95 18.17 -12.81
N SER A 127 -10.00 17.34 -11.78
CA SER A 127 -11.12 16.46 -11.44
C SER A 127 -12.46 17.19 -11.41
N HIS A 128 -12.51 18.40 -10.84
CA HIS A 128 -13.74 19.20 -10.73
C HIS A 128 -14.31 19.67 -12.08
N GLN A 129 -13.48 19.70 -13.12
CA GLN A 129 -13.84 20.16 -14.47
C GLN A 129 -13.95 19.00 -15.47
N ASP A 130 -13.47 17.82 -15.10
CA ASP A 130 -13.33 16.68 -15.98
C ASP A 130 -14.55 15.75 -15.89
N ASP A 131 -15.05 15.34 -17.05
CA ASP A 131 -16.20 14.45 -17.19
C ASP A 131 -15.78 13.03 -17.63
N ALA A 132 -14.48 12.72 -17.55
CA ALA A 132 -13.96 11.36 -17.66
C ALA A 132 -14.56 10.45 -16.57
N TYR A 133 -14.56 9.14 -16.85
CA TYR A 133 -14.97 8.13 -15.89
C TYR A 133 -13.76 7.62 -15.11
N VAL A 134 -13.98 7.26 -13.85
CA VAL A 134 -13.08 6.45 -13.04
C VAL A 134 -13.73 5.09 -12.87
N VAL A 135 -12.95 4.03 -13.09
CA VAL A 135 -13.38 2.66 -12.86
C VAL A 135 -13.14 2.31 -11.39
N LEU A 136 -14.21 1.93 -10.70
CA LEU A 136 -14.20 1.41 -9.34
C LEU A 136 -14.53 -0.08 -9.37
N THR A 137 -14.04 -0.79 -8.36
CA THR A 137 -14.45 -2.15 -8.03
C THR A 137 -15.47 -2.11 -6.90
N SER A 138 -16.48 -2.96 -6.98
CA SER A 138 -17.43 -3.23 -5.89
C SER A 138 -17.20 -4.66 -5.41
N GLN A 139 -16.80 -4.78 -4.15
CA GLN A 139 -16.41 -6.06 -3.56
C GLN A 139 -16.72 -6.08 -2.04
N PRO A 140 -16.90 -7.27 -1.45
CA PRO A 140 -17.13 -7.38 -0.01
C PRO A 140 -15.84 -7.14 0.78
N ARG A 141 -15.93 -6.31 1.83
CA ARG A 141 -14.85 -6.09 2.79
C ARG A 141 -15.30 -6.52 4.17
N ILE A 142 -15.09 -7.78 4.54
CA ILE A 142 -15.50 -8.28 5.87
C ILE A 142 -14.93 -7.47 7.06
N PRO A 143 -13.68 -6.95 7.02
CA PRO A 143 -13.15 -6.09 8.09
C PRO A 143 -13.89 -4.75 8.28
N VAL A 144 -14.60 -4.28 7.25
CA VAL A 144 -15.43 -3.07 7.28
C VAL A 144 -16.80 -3.49 6.74
N PRO A 145 -17.76 -3.92 7.58
CA PRO A 145 -18.89 -4.81 7.22
C PRO A 145 -19.83 -4.23 6.14
N ASP A 146 -19.32 -4.20 4.92
CA ASP A 146 -19.88 -3.65 3.70
C ASP A 146 -19.59 -4.66 2.60
N PHE A 147 -20.66 -5.15 1.98
CA PHE A 147 -20.58 -6.19 0.96
C PHE A 147 -20.45 -5.64 -0.45
N HIS A 148 -20.53 -4.32 -0.60
CA HIS A 148 -20.51 -3.62 -1.88
C HIS A 148 -19.61 -2.38 -1.84
N MET A 149 -18.56 -2.41 -1.01
CA MET A 149 -17.63 -1.31 -0.86
C MET A 149 -17.07 -0.93 -2.23
N LEU A 150 -17.27 0.34 -2.61
CA LEU A 150 -16.72 0.90 -3.82
C LEU A 150 -15.31 1.38 -3.54
N GLU A 151 -14.33 0.93 -4.31
CA GLU A 151 -12.93 1.32 -4.12
C GLU A 151 -12.16 1.33 -5.44
N LEU A 152 -10.97 1.93 -5.43
CA LEU A 152 -10.07 1.80 -6.55
C LEU A 152 -9.57 0.35 -6.69
N PRO A 153 -9.31 -0.12 -7.92
CA PRO A 153 -8.55 -1.34 -8.15
C PRO A 153 -7.24 -1.34 -7.35
N ALA A 154 -6.91 -2.46 -6.71
CA ALA A 154 -5.78 -2.53 -5.78
C ALA A 154 -5.28 -3.95 -5.54
N GLY A 155 -3.97 -4.07 -5.30
CA GLY A 155 -3.31 -5.37 -5.16
C GLY A 155 -2.15 -5.38 -4.19
N MET A 156 -1.93 -6.51 -3.53
CA MET A 156 -0.81 -6.71 -2.61
C MET A 156 0.51 -6.92 -3.36
N LEU A 157 1.59 -6.34 -2.84
CA LEU A 157 2.92 -6.52 -3.40
C LEU A 157 3.51 -7.87 -3.00
N ASP A 158 4.28 -8.47 -3.92
CA ASP A 158 5.02 -9.70 -3.70
C ASP A 158 6.43 -9.48 -3.10
N GLY A 159 6.84 -8.22 -2.97
CA GLY A 159 8.17 -7.82 -2.49
C GLY A 159 9.23 -7.67 -3.60
N SER A 160 8.86 -7.80 -4.88
CA SER A 160 9.77 -7.62 -6.03
C SER A 160 10.20 -6.16 -6.26
N GLY A 161 9.44 -5.19 -5.73
CA GLY A 161 9.62 -3.76 -6.01
C GLY A 161 9.10 -3.32 -7.38
N ASN A 162 8.48 -4.22 -8.16
CA ASN A 162 7.89 -3.90 -9.46
C ASN A 162 6.44 -3.39 -9.32
N PHE A 163 6.29 -2.13 -8.87
CA PHE A 163 4.96 -1.55 -8.64
C PHE A 163 4.11 -1.47 -9.91
N CYS A 164 4.69 -1.03 -11.03
CA CYS A 164 3.95 -0.87 -12.28
C CYS A 164 3.53 -2.22 -12.89
N GLY A 165 4.40 -3.24 -12.82
CA GLY A 165 4.05 -4.59 -13.24
C GLY A 165 2.87 -5.15 -12.43
N LYS A 166 2.94 -5.03 -11.09
CA LYS A 166 1.85 -5.48 -10.23
C LYS A 166 0.55 -4.74 -10.53
N ALA A 167 0.59 -3.42 -10.71
CA ALA A 167 -0.62 -2.67 -11.05
C ALA A 167 -1.24 -3.06 -12.40
N ALA A 168 -0.42 -3.41 -13.40
CA ALA A 168 -0.92 -3.91 -14.68
C ALA A 168 -1.54 -5.31 -14.55
N GLU A 169 -1.00 -6.17 -13.69
CA GLU A 169 -1.62 -7.46 -13.33
C GLU A 169 -2.99 -7.24 -12.67
N GLU A 170 -3.10 -6.35 -11.68
CA GLU A 170 -4.39 -6.04 -11.02
C GLU A 170 -5.43 -5.50 -12.00
N ILE A 171 -5.03 -4.60 -12.90
CA ILE A 171 -5.92 -4.11 -13.96
C ILE A 171 -6.40 -5.25 -14.86
N HIS A 172 -5.54 -6.23 -15.15
CA HIS A 172 -5.93 -7.38 -15.94
C HIS A 172 -6.90 -8.28 -15.21
N GLU A 173 -6.61 -8.63 -13.96
CA GLU A 173 -7.39 -9.54 -13.14
C GLU A 173 -8.74 -8.93 -12.73
N GLU A 174 -8.75 -7.69 -12.25
CA GLU A 174 -9.96 -7.04 -11.72
C GLU A 174 -10.81 -6.38 -12.82
N LEU A 175 -10.21 -5.75 -13.83
CA LEU A 175 -10.95 -5.00 -14.87
C LEU A 175 -11.12 -5.80 -16.17
N GLY A 176 -10.31 -6.85 -16.38
CA GLY A 176 -10.24 -7.58 -17.64
C GLY A 176 -9.68 -6.73 -18.79
N LEU A 177 -8.83 -5.75 -18.47
CA LEU A 177 -8.19 -4.84 -19.43
C LEU A 177 -6.69 -5.10 -19.48
N LYS A 178 -6.06 -4.94 -20.65
CA LYS A 178 -4.60 -5.02 -20.79
C LYS A 178 -4.06 -3.64 -21.05
N ILE A 179 -3.04 -3.25 -20.30
CA ILE A 179 -2.40 -1.95 -20.43
C ILE A 179 -0.90 -2.09 -20.66
N ASP A 180 -0.29 -1.01 -21.12
CA ASP A 180 1.17 -0.86 -21.14
C ASP A 180 1.63 -0.30 -19.78
N PRO A 181 2.38 -1.08 -18.97
CA PRO A 181 2.84 -0.63 -17.66
C PRO A 181 3.72 0.63 -17.71
N SER A 182 4.36 0.93 -18.85
CA SER A 182 5.20 2.13 -19.00
C SER A 182 4.41 3.44 -19.04
N LYS A 183 3.09 3.36 -19.28
CA LYS A 183 2.18 4.51 -19.28
C LYS A 183 1.56 4.80 -17.91
N LEU A 184 1.79 3.93 -16.91
CA LEU A 184 1.36 4.20 -15.54
C LEU A 184 2.06 5.43 -14.99
N ILE A 185 1.29 6.28 -14.32
CA ILE A 185 1.77 7.50 -13.68
C ILE A 185 1.91 7.21 -12.19
N ASP A 186 3.13 7.35 -11.68
CA ASP A 186 3.40 7.18 -10.25
C ASP A 186 3.07 8.47 -9.48
N LEU A 187 1.85 8.54 -8.95
CA LEU A 187 1.38 9.67 -8.16
C LEU A 187 2.12 9.77 -6.82
N THR A 188 2.63 8.64 -6.31
CA THR A 188 3.43 8.63 -5.08
C THR A 188 4.78 9.29 -5.32
N GLU A 189 5.48 8.91 -6.38
CA GLU A 189 6.75 9.54 -6.77
C GLU A 189 6.58 11.05 -7.00
N LEU A 190 5.47 11.47 -7.60
CA LEU A 190 5.17 12.90 -7.79
C LEU A 190 5.09 13.67 -6.47
N ALA A 191 4.59 13.03 -5.41
CA ALA A 191 4.31 13.66 -4.13
C ALA A 191 5.52 13.67 -3.18
N ILE A 192 6.25 12.55 -3.10
CA ILE A 192 7.34 12.36 -2.13
C ILE A 192 8.72 12.18 -2.79
N GLY A 193 8.80 12.28 -4.11
CA GLY A 193 10.02 12.10 -4.89
C GLY A 193 10.38 10.62 -5.13
N LYS A 194 11.45 10.43 -5.89
CA LYS A 194 12.00 9.09 -6.20
C LYS A 194 12.57 8.44 -4.94
N HIS A 195 12.34 7.14 -4.84
CA HIS A 195 12.76 6.30 -3.71
C HIS A 195 14.27 6.41 -3.38
N ASP A 196 15.11 6.64 -4.39
CA ASP A 196 16.57 6.69 -4.25
C ASP A 196 17.15 8.12 -4.32
N SER A 197 16.30 9.14 -4.34
CA SER A 197 16.73 10.53 -4.58
C SER A 197 16.64 11.40 -3.31
N GLN A 198 17.80 11.48 -2.64
CA GLN A 198 18.30 12.54 -1.77
C GLN A 198 18.17 12.38 -0.24
N PRO A 199 19.27 12.62 0.51
CA PRO A 199 19.35 12.47 1.97
C PRO A 199 18.61 13.56 2.80
N ASN A 200 17.97 14.55 2.17
CA ASN A 200 17.45 15.75 2.84
C ASN A 200 15.93 15.97 2.71
N GLN A 201 15.14 14.93 2.42
CA GLN A 201 13.68 15.06 2.41
C GLN A 201 13.05 14.75 3.77
N ILE A 202 12.04 15.53 4.15
CA ILE A 202 11.20 15.38 5.35
C ILE A 202 10.59 13.97 5.46
N PHE A 203 10.47 13.27 4.33
CA PHE A 203 9.76 12.00 4.22
C PHE A 203 10.66 10.75 4.14
N GLY A 204 12.00 10.84 4.11
CA GLY A 204 12.88 9.66 4.04
C GLY A 204 12.60 8.72 2.84
N LYS A 205 13.08 7.46 2.90
CA LYS A 205 12.83 6.41 1.90
C LYS A 205 11.38 5.86 1.98
N LYS A 206 10.37 6.71 1.76
CA LYS A 206 8.97 6.27 1.81
C LYS A 206 8.57 5.57 0.51
N LEU A 207 8.03 4.37 0.65
CA LEU A 207 7.55 3.54 -0.46
C LEU A 207 6.12 3.92 -0.89
N GLY A 208 5.33 4.49 0.02
CA GLY A 208 3.93 4.86 -0.22
C GLY A 208 3.31 5.61 0.93
N PHE A 209 1.99 5.73 0.90
CA PHE A 209 1.18 6.36 1.93
C PHE A 209 0.58 5.33 2.88
N TYR A 210 0.51 5.64 4.17
CA TYR A 210 -0.01 4.72 5.19
C TYR A 210 -1.48 5.02 5.46
N PRO A 211 -2.42 4.08 5.21
CA PRO A 211 -3.84 4.30 5.44
C PRO A 211 -4.22 4.22 6.93
N SER A 212 -3.50 3.42 7.72
CA SER A 212 -3.77 3.23 9.15
C SER A 212 -2.49 2.87 9.92
N SER A 213 -1.61 3.86 10.09
CA SER A 213 -0.28 3.68 10.74
C SER A 213 -0.33 3.40 12.24
N GLY A 214 -1.51 3.39 12.86
CA GLY A 214 -1.68 3.05 14.28
C GLY A 214 -1.53 1.56 14.59
N GLY A 215 -1.65 0.68 13.60
CA GLY A 215 -1.57 -0.76 13.80
C GLY A 215 -1.30 -1.61 12.56
N SER A 216 -1.05 -1.01 11.40
CA SER A 216 -0.71 -1.71 10.16
C SER A 216 0.61 -1.18 9.59
N ASP A 217 1.43 -2.07 9.03
CA ASP A 217 2.64 -1.69 8.29
C ASP A 217 2.33 -1.30 6.83
N GLU A 218 1.09 -1.47 6.38
CA GLU A 218 0.71 -1.24 5.00
C GLU A 218 1.05 0.18 4.55
N PHE A 219 1.82 0.26 3.48
CA PHE A 219 1.86 1.43 2.62
C PHE A 219 1.13 1.10 1.31
N VAL A 220 0.50 2.11 0.72
CA VAL A 220 -0.12 2.02 -0.60
C VAL A 220 0.68 2.88 -1.57
N ARG A 221 1.16 2.27 -2.65
CA ARG A 221 1.70 2.99 -3.81
C ARG A 221 0.54 3.39 -4.71
N LEU A 222 0.26 4.69 -4.75
CA LEU A 222 -0.80 5.28 -5.56
C LEU A 222 -0.29 5.50 -6.99
N LEU A 223 -0.99 4.92 -7.95
CA LEU A 223 -0.72 4.99 -9.38
C LEU A 223 -1.97 5.49 -10.12
N ALA A 224 -1.79 6.05 -11.31
CA ALA A 224 -2.88 6.41 -12.20
C ALA A 224 -2.62 5.88 -13.61
N TYR A 225 -3.70 5.60 -14.33
CA TYR A 225 -3.68 5.24 -15.75
C TYR A 225 -4.80 5.97 -16.45
N GLU A 226 -4.53 6.60 -17.60
CA GLU A 226 -5.55 7.23 -18.42
C GLU A 226 -5.64 6.49 -19.77
N GLU A 227 -6.84 6.00 -20.09
CA GLU A 227 -7.14 5.35 -21.38
C GLU A 227 -8.17 6.14 -22.16
N THR A 228 -8.09 6.09 -23.49
CA THR A 228 -9.14 6.63 -24.36
C THR A 228 -9.95 5.50 -24.98
N MET A 229 -11.27 5.59 -24.88
CA MET A 229 -12.18 4.57 -25.41
C MET A 229 -13.41 5.20 -26.06
N ASP A 230 -14.04 4.44 -26.96
CA ASP A 230 -15.32 4.82 -27.52
C ASP A 230 -16.42 4.73 -26.46
N HIS A 231 -17.38 5.66 -26.51
CA HIS A 231 -18.39 5.78 -25.46
C HIS A 231 -19.18 4.49 -25.20
N LYS A 232 -19.45 3.73 -26.26
CA LYS A 232 -20.14 2.44 -26.15
C LYS A 232 -19.32 1.42 -25.35
N ASP A 233 -18.00 1.38 -25.57
CA ASP A 233 -17.10 0.46 -24.88
C ASP A 233 -16.92 0.85 -23.42
N ILE A 234 -16.86 2.16 -23.13
CA ILE A 234 -16.89 2.67 -21.76
C ILE A 234 -18.11 2.13 -21.02
N LEU A 235 -19.31 2.34 -21.57
CA LEU A 235 -20.56 1.91 -20.92
C LEU A 235 -20.66 0.38 -20.79
N SER A 236 -19.99 -0.38 -21.66
CA SER A 236 -19.95 -1.85 -21.57
C SER A 236 -19.18 -2.37 -20.36
N LEU A 237 -18.37 -1.53 -19.70
CA LEU A 237 -17.65 -1.90 -18.47
C LEU A 237 -18.55 -1.87 -17.23
N GLU A 238 -19.64 -1.10 -17.23
CA GLU A 238 -20.54 -1.01 -16.06
C GLU A 238 -21.14 -2.39 -15.76
N ASN A 239 -21.06 -2.82 -14.49
CA ASN A 239 -21.49 -4.12 -13.98
C ASN A 239 -20.76 -5.34 -14.57
N LYS A 240 -19.67 -5.14 -15.32
CA LYS A 240 -18.83 -6.26 -15.77
C LYS A 240 -18.24 -6.98 -14.55
N LEU A 241 -18.20 -8.31 -14.62
CA LEU A 241 -17.57 -9.14 -13.61
C LEU A 241 -16.07 -9.25 -13.88
N GLY A 242 -15.28 -9.14 -12.82
CA GLY A 242 -13.85 -9.38 -12.81
C GLY A 242 -13.42 -10.07 -11.51
N GLY A 243 -12.11 -10.11 -11.27
CA GLY A 243 -11.52 -10.81 -10.14
C GLY A 243 -11.44 -12.32 -10.34
N LEU A 244 -10.77 -12.99 -9.41
CA LEU A 244 -10.60 -14.42 -9.40
C LEU A 244 -11.77 -15.11 -8.70
N ILE A 245 -12.86 -15.36 -9.45
CA ILE A 245 -14.10 -15.97 -8.93
C ILE A 245 -13.83 -17.30 -8.21
N GLU A 246 -12.93 -18.13 -8.74
CA GLU A 246 -12.55 -19.42 -8.16
C GLU A 246 -11.84 -19.27 -6.80
N HIS A 247 -11.25 -18.09 -6.54
CA HIS A 247 -10.61 -17.73 -5.27
C HIS A 247 -11.55 -16.94 -4.34
N GLY A 248 -12.83 -16.82 -4.68
CA GLY A 248 -13.84 -16.10 -3.88
C GLY A 248 -13.88 -14.60 -4.12
N GLU A 249 -13.08 -14.07 -5.06
CA GLU A 249 -13.04 -12.66 -5.41
C GLU A 249 -14.08 -12.35 -6.49
N LYS A 250 -15.30 -12.06 -6.06
CA LYS A 250 -16.36 -11.59 -6.95
C LYS A 250 -16.33 -10.06 -7.00
N ILE A 251 -15.72 -9.52 -8.04
CA ILE A 251 -15.61 -8.08 -8.26
C ILE A 251 -16.60 -7.64 -9.34
N VAL A 252 -17.33 -6.56 -9.07
CA VAL A 252 -18.22 -5.90 -10.04
C VAL A 252 -17.69 -4.52 -10.36
N LEU A 253 -17.51 -4.20 -11.64
CA LEU A 253 -17.03 -2.88 -12.06
C LEU A 253 -18.14 -1.84 -11.99
N ARG A 254 -17.78 -0.63 -11.55
CA ARG A 254 -18.67 0.54 -11.48
C ARG A 254 -17.96 1.75 -12.06
N LEU A 255 -18.69 2.58 -12.79
CA LEU A 255 -18.17 3.79 -13.42
C LEU A 255 -18.71 5.02 -12.71
N VAL A 256 -17.79 5.90 -12.31
CA VAL A 256 -18.15 7.17 -11.68
C VAL A 256 -17.47 8.31 -12.44
N LYS A 257 -18.16 9.44 -12.61
CA LYS A 257 -17.51 10.64 -13.16
C LYS A 257 -16.42 11.12 -12.21
N ILE A 258 -15.24 11.45 -12.71
CA ILE A 258 -14.11 11.86 -11.87
C ILE A 258 -14.46 13.06 -10.96
N LYS A 259 -15.27 14.01 -11.45
CA LYS A 259 -15.80 15.15 -10.67
C LYS A 259 -16.70 14.76 -9.49
N ASP A 260 -17.28 13.56 -9.52
CA ASP A 260 -18.17 13.02 -8.50
C ASP A 260 -17.48 11.95 -7.62
N LEU A 261 -16.23 11.56 -7.93
CA LEU A 261 -15.54 10.48 -7.23
C LEU A 261 -15.45 10.71 -5.72
N TRP A 262 -15.11 11.94 -5.30
CA TRP A 262 -14.89 12.31 -3.89
C TRP A 262 -16.11 12.10 -2.96
N LYS A 263 -17.32 12.03 -3.53
CA LYS A 263 -18.57 11.79 -2.78
C LYS A 263 -19.19 10.42 -3.08
N SER A 264 -18.60 9.64 -3.98
CA SER A 264 -19.16 8.38 -4.47
C SER A 264 -18.54 7.15 -3.80
N THR A 265 -17.47 7.33 -3.04
CA THR A 265 -16.79 6.27 -2.28
C THR A 265 -16.20 6.84 -0.98
N VAL A 266 -16.06 5.96 0.02
CA VAL A 266 -15.36 6.23 1.29
C VAL A 266 -13.94 5.64 1.30
N ASP A 267 -13.48 5.11 0.16
CA ASP A 267 -12.13 4.58 -0.02
C ASP A 267 -11.08 5.71 0.04
N MET A 268 -10.25 5.68 1.08
CA MET A 268 -9.17 6.65 1.28
C MET A 268 -8.18 6.69 0.11
N LYS A 269 -7.99 5.55 -0.58
CA LYS A 269 -7.10 5.45 -1.75
C LYS A 269 -7.64 6.30 -2.91
N ALA A 270 -8.96 6.29 -3.13
CA ALA A 270 -9.63 7.12 -4.11
C ALA A 270 -9.46 8.61 -3.82
N THR A 271 -9.73 9.06 -2.59
CA THR A 271 -9.59 10.47 -2.20
C THR A 271 -8.15 10.95 -2.35
N SER A 272 -7.17 10.16 -1.89
CA SER A 272 -5.75 10.51 -1.97
C SER A 272 -5.27 10.58 -3.42
N SER A 273 -5.67 9.60 -4.25
CA SER A 273 -5.26 9.56 -5.66
C SER A 273 -5.89 10.72 -6.45
N LEU A 274 -7.15 11.07 -6.18
CA LEU A 274 -7.84 12.19 -6.83
C LEU A 274 -7.11 13.53 -6.56
N TYR A 275 -6.72 13.77 -5.31
CA TYR A 275 -5.96 14.97 -4.95
C TYR A 275 -4.61 15.04 -5.67
N LEU A 276 -3.85 13.93 -5.67
CA LEU A 276 -2.54 13.88 -6.36
C LEU A 276 -2.68 13.98 -7.88
N TRP A 277 -3.76 13.44 -8.44
CA TRP A 277 -4.11 13.60 -9.84
C TRP A 277 -4.36 15.08 -10.21
N ASP A 278 -5.08 15.83 -9.39
CA ASP A 278 -5.29 17.27 -9.63
C ASP A 278 -3.99 18.07 -9.61
N ILE A 279 -3.08 17.71 -8.71
CA ILE A 279 -1.73 18.28 -8.69
C ILE A 279 -0.97 17.93 -9.98
N TYR A 280 -1.02 16.67 -10.41
CA TYR A 280 -0.38 16.20 -11.64
C TYR A 280 -0.89 16.99 -12.86
N GLN A 281 -2.20 17.08 -13.03
CA GLN A 281 -2.84 17.78 -14.14
C GLN A 281 -2.49 19.27 -14.14
N SER A 282 -2.51 19.91 -12.96
CA SER A 282 -2.14 21.31 -12.80
C SER A 282 -0.67 21.58 -13.20
N LYS A 283 0.25 20.66 -12.88
CA LYS A 283 1.66 20.75 -13.30
C LYS A 283 1.84 20.52 -14.80
N LYS A 284 1.15 19.53 -15.37
CA LYS A 284 1.16 19.22 -16.81
C LYS A 284 0.68 20.42 -17.64
N LYS A 285 -0.39 21.08 -17.21
CA LYS A 285 -0.91 22.30 -17.84
C LYS A 285 0.14 23.42 -17.87
N LYS A 286 0.84 23.68 -16.75
CA LYS A 286 1.91 24.70 -16.66
C LYS A 286 3.08 24.41 -17.61
N LEU A 287 3.50 23.16 -17.74
CA LEU A 287 4.58 22.77 -18.65
C LEU A 287 4.20 23.05 -20.12
N ASN A 288 2.97 22.74 -20.52
CA ASN A 288 2.49 23.01 -21.87
C ASN A 288 2.40 24.51 -22.19
N TYR A 289 2.10 25.38 -21.22
CA TYR A 289 2.13 26.84 -21.43
C TYR A 289 3.54 27.42 -21.59
N ASN A 290 4.57 26.78 -21.04
CA ASN A 290 5.95 27.28 -21.11
C ASN A 290 6.70 26.87 -22.38
N CYS A 291 6.23 25.87 -23.15
CA CYS A 291 6.80 25.49 -24.44
C CYS A 291 6.24 26.28 -25.64
N VAL A 292 5.21 27.13 -25.42
CA VAL A 292 4.53 27.90 -26.47
C VAL A 292 4.87 29.40 -26.38
N LYS A 293 5.91 29.76 -25.62
CA LYS A 293 6.52 31.10 -25.58
C LYS A 293 7.96 31.01 -26.09
#